data_AF-I7LZH8-F1
#
_entry.id   AF-I7LZH8-F1
#
_cell.length_a   1.000
_cell.length_b   1.000
_cell.length_c   1.000
_cell.angle_alpha   90.00
_cell.angle_beta   90.00
_cell.angle_gamma   90.00
#
_symmetry.space_group_name_H-M   'P 1'
#
loop_
_entity.id
_entity.type
_entity.pdbx_description
1 polymer ?
#
loop_
_entity_poly.entity_id
_entity_poly.type
_entity_poly.pdbx_seq_one_letter_code
_entity_poly.pdbx_strand_id
1 'polypeptide(L)'
;MKQVAIIGFLLILNITFSQAVFLKRPVTQHFTVFSQLEKIENHSFGKRILDTVALQITNRVPLGEVAKVISEINSDIQSQQQTADSLQAERSRECESEQDRLNSIITDNNAIKTDALENIAILEVEISQLSANIGNKNQQLTLLSDRVSSIQDARSRDNEDFERRSQETEQVIEALNLIIEKVGSISPETSEQEVFLQLAKIGKSNPILSLVSIASTFSQDSLDNVINKLSQLRESLSASLVEDGEAENRAIKEFNKLVSELHSTINSLNLLISSLNNELSQKQASHAFHTSRLNNAEEAISSSQELLKRKVSQCNDWSTQYQSDTQARNEQIDIIEEVQSIVATKLETMKDYLKERAEQ
;
A
#
# COMPACT_ATOMS: atom_id res chain seq x y z
N MET A 1 36.58 -9.73 6.47
CA MET A 1 36.61 -11.09 5.88
C MET A 1 36.22 -10.94 4.42
N LYS A 2 37.00 -11.18 3.37
CA LYS A 2 38.28 -11.88 3.17
C LYS A 2 39.11 -11.08 2.14
N GLN A 3 40.40 -10.95 2.41
CA GLN A 3 41.43 -10.60 1.44
C GLN A 3 41.68 -11.81 0.52
N VAL A 4 41.95 -11.58 -0.76
CA VAL A 4 42.66 -12.55 -1.60
C VAL A 4 43.79 -11.82 -2.32
N ALA A 5 44.98 -11.98 -1.76
CA ALA A 5 46.25 -11.76 -2.41
C ALA A 5 46.63 -13.03 -3.18
N ILE A 6 47.17 -12.89 -4.40
CA ILE A 6 47.86 -13.97 -5.11
C ILE A 6 49.26 -13.46 -5.49
N ILE A 7 50.22 -13.99 -4.75
CA ILE A 7 51.66 -14.14 -5.02
C ILE A 7 51.77 -15.09 -6.23
N GLY A 8 52.53 -14.85 -7.31
CA GLY A 8 53.96 -14.59 -7.38
C GLY A 8 54.72 -15.90 -7.61
N PHE A 9 55.02 -16.28 -8.87
CA PHE A 9 56.16 -17.13 -9.25
C PHE A 9 56.25 -17.28 -10.79
N LEU A 10 57.30 -16.73 -11.41
CA LEU A 10 58.08 -17.48 -12.40
C LEU A 10 59.42 -16.79 -12.68
N LEU A 11 60.45 -17.51 -12.24
CA LEU A 11 61.86 -17.23 -12.25
C LEU A 11 62.48 -17.84 -13.53
N ILE A 12 63.40 -17.08 -14.14
CA ILE A 12 64.60 -17.51 -14.88
C ILE A 12 64.41 -18.41 -16.12
N LEU A 13 64.70 -17.81 -17.28
CA LEU A 13 65.56 -18.47 -18.27
C LEU A 13 66.68 -17.51 -18.69
N ASN A 14 67.89 -17.83 -18.24
CA ASN A 14 69.14 -17.33 -18.77
C ASN A 14 69.33 -17.85 -20.20
N ILE A 15 69.43 -16.96 -21.18
CA ILE A 15 70.18 -17.23 -22.42
C ILE A 15 71.14 -16.07 -22.63
N THR A 16 72.41 -16.41 -22.45
CA THR A 16 73.60 -15.69 -22.88
C THR A 16 73.47 -15.30 -24.35
N PHE A 17 73.36 -14.00 -24.65
CA PHE A 17 73.71 -13.48 -25.97
C PHE A 17 75.11 -12.86 -25.92
N SER A 18 76.01 -13.54 -26.61
CA SER A 18 77.37 -13.15 -26.90
C SER A 18 77.46 -11.69 -27.35
N GLN A 19 78.41 -10.95 -26.76
CA GLN A 19 78.82 -9.65 -27.26
C GLN A 19 79.49 -9.83 -28.63
N ALA A 20 78.71 -9.64 -29.70
CA ALA A 20 79.27 -9.31 -30.99
C ALA A 20 79.65 -7.82 -30.94
N VAL A 21 80.93 -7.55 -30.70
CA VAL A 21 81.54 -6.25 -30.99
C VAL A 21 81.53 -6.08 -32.51
N PHE A 22 80.40 -5.60 -33.04
CA PHE A 22 80.33 -5.11 -34.39
C PHE A 22 81.04 -3.77 -34.46
N LEU A 23 82.12 -3.74 -35.24
CA LEU A 23 82.73 -2.53 -35.76
C LEU A 23 81.64 -1.65 -36.39
N LYS A 24 81.24 -0.60 -35.67
CA LYS A 24 80.37 0.46 -36.15
C LYS A 24 81.14 1.20 -37.25
N ARG A 25 80.98 0.76 -38.51
CA ARG A 25 81.29 1.60 -39.67
C ARG A 25 80.49 2.90 -39.50
N PRO A 26 81.04 4.08 -39.83
CA PRO A 26 80.26 5.31 -39.81
C PRO A 26 79.10 5.13 -40.80
N VAL A 27 77.92 4.83 -40.28
CA VAL A 27 76.68 4.94 -41.03
C VAL A 27 76.60 6.41 -41.36
N THR A 28 76.86 6.73 -42.63
CA THR A 28 76.76 8.09 -43.15
C THR A 28 75.41 8.65 -42.73
N GLN A 29 75.40 9.90 -42.25
CA GLN A 29 74.20 10.61 -41.77
C GLN A 29 73.01 10.57 -42.75
N HIS A 30 73.26 10.22 -44.02
CA HIS A 30 72.27 9.96 -45.06
C HIS A 30 71.41 8.71 -44.81
N PHE A 31 71.97 7.57 -44.40
CA PHE A 31 71.21 6.32 -44.26
C PHE A 31 70.20 6.34 -43.10
N THR A 32 70.52 7.08 -42.02
CA THR A 32 69.60 7.22 -40.88
C THR A 32 68.39 8.08 -41.23
N VAL A 33 68.57 9.12 -42.06
CA VAL A 33 67.46 9.99 -42.51
C VAL A 33 66.56 9.27 -43.49
N PHE A 34 67.13 8.48 -44.41
CA PHE A 34 66.35 7.65 -45.33
C PHE A 34 65.43 6.67 -44.59
N SER A 35 65.96 5.97 -43.57
CA SER A 35 65.15 5.07 -42.75
C SER A 35 64.07 5.79 -41.94
N GLN A 36 64.32 7.03 -41.49
CA GLN A 36 63.30 7.85 -40.81
C GLN A 36 62.21 8.31 -41.77
N LEU A 37 62.58 8.78 -42.96
CA LEU A 37 61.64 9.18 -44.01
C LEU A 37 60.79 8.00 -44.50
N GLU A 38 61.38 6.80 -44.62
CA GLU A 38 60.66 5.57 -44.96
C GLU A 38 59.65 5.18 -43.86
N LYS A 39 60.02 5.32 -42.58
CA LYS A 39 59.09 5.10 -41.46
C LYS A 39 57.93 6.09 -41.47
N ILE A 40 58.19 7.37 -41.72
CA ILE A 40 57.17 8.40 -41.88
C ILE A 40 56.26 8.08 -43.07
N GLU A 41 56.83 7.62 -44.19
CA GLU A 41 56.11 7.25 -45.40
C GLU A 41 55.18 6.04 -45.22
N ASN A 42 55.53 5.11 -44.33
CA ASN A 42 54.66 3.99 -43.99
C ASN A 42 53.39 4.40 -43.23
N HIS A 43 53.35 5.61 -42.65
CA HIS A 43 52.16 6.15 -42.02
C HIS A 43 51.31 6.92 -43.03
N SER A 44 49.99 6.70 -43.06
CA SER A 44 49.11 7.31 -44.07
C SER A 44 49.13 8.85 -44.04
N PHE A 45 49.23 9.44 -42.85
CA PHE A 45 49.38 10.89 -42.67
C PHE A 45 50.79 11.37 -43.00
N GLY A 46 51.82 10.63 -42.59
CA GLY A 46 53.21 10.99 -42.87
C GLY A 46 53.52 10.97 -44.36
N LYS A 47 52.98 9.98 -45.08
CA LYS A 47 53.00 9.94 -46.55
C LYS A 47 52.41 11.20 -47.18
N ARG A 48 51.23 11.64 -46.73
CA ARG A 48 50.57 12.86 -47.25
C ARG A 48 51.40 14.11 -46.98
N ILE A 49 52.06 14.21 -45.82
CA ILE A 49 52.98 15.31 -45.54
C ILE A 49 54.16 15.26 -46.51
N LEU A 50 54.79 14.09 -46.67
CA LEU A 50 55.94 13.95 -47.58
C LEU A 50 55.56 14.23 -49.04
N ASP A 51 54.37 13.81 -49.50
CA ASP A 51 53.83 14.15 -50.82
C ASP A 51 53.65 15.66 -50.98
N THR A 52 53.09 16.32 -49.97
CA THR A 52 52.90 17.77 -49.95
C THR A 52 54.25 18.48 -50.02
N VAL A 53 55.23 18.04 -49.23
CA VAL A 53 56.59 18.59 -49.23
C VAL A 53 57.30 18.38 -50.57
N ALA A 54 57.20 17.17 -51.16
CA ALA A 54 57.76 16.86 -52.46
C ALA A 54 57.22 17.77 -53.56
N LEU A 55 55.90 18.01 -53.56
CA LEU A 55 55.22 18.87 -54.51
C LEU A 55 55.70 20.33 -54.38
N GLN A 56 55.84 20.85 -53.16
CA GLN A 56 56.34 22.21 -52.93
C GLN A 56 57.79 22.37 -53.38
N ILE A 57 58.65 21.39 -53.10
CA ILE A 57 60.06 21.39 -53.54
C ILE A 57 60.17 21.33 -55.07
N THR A 58 59.34 20.50 -55.72
CA THR A 58 59.29 20.37 -57.19
C THR A 58 58.87 21.69 -57.83
N ASN A 59 57.95 22.42 -57.21
CA ASN A 59 57.49 23.74 -57.64
C ASN A 59 58.46 24.88 -57.29
N ARG A 60 59.66 24.56 -56.77
CA ARG A 60 60.71 25.53 -56.38
C ARG A 60 60.26 26.52 -55.29
N VAL A 61 59.30 26.12 -54.46
CA VAL A 61 58.84 26.93 -53.34
C VAL A 61 59.97 27.08 -52.31
N PRO A 62 60.22 28.29 -51.78
CA PRO A 62 61.25 28.49 -50.76
C PRO A 62 61.04 27.56 -49.57
N LEU A 63 62.13 27.00 -49.05
CA LEU A 63 62.07 26.03 -47.94
C LEU A 63 61.50 26.64 -46.65
N GLY A 64 61.63 27.96 -46.48
CA GLY A 64 60.96 28.68 -45.40
C GLY A 64 59.42 28.62 -45.50
N GLU A 65 58.86 28.57 -46.71
CA GLU A 65 57.42 28.41 -46.93
C GLU A 65 56.99 26.96 -46.69
N VAL A 66 57.80 25.97 -47.07
CA VAL A 66 57.55 24.55 -46.74
C VAL A 66 57.55 24.32 -45.23
N ALA A 67 58.54 24.86 -44.52
CA ALA A 67 58.61 24.81 -43.06
C ALA A 67 57.41 25.53 -42.41
N LYS A 68 56.96 26.65 -43.01
CA LYS A 68 55.76 27.36 -42.57
C LYS A 68 54.50 26.50 -42.72
N VAL A 69 54.29 25.83 -43.85
CA VAL A 69 53.15 24.93 -44.06
C VAL A 69 53.15 23.79 -43.04
N ILE A 70 54.30 23.15 -42.80
CA ILE A 70 54.40 22.07 -41.81
C ILE A 70 54.13 22.61 -40.38
N SER A 71 54.59 23.82 -40.08
CA SER A 71 54.31 24.51 -38.80
C SER A 71 52.83 24.85 -38.64
N GLU A 72 52.16 25.31 -39.70
CA GLU A 72 50.73 25.56 -39.74
C GLU A 72 49.92 24.28 -39.51
N ILE A 73 50.30 23.16 -40.13
CA ILE A 73 49.67 21.85 -39.89
C ILE A 73 49.84 21.42 -38.41
N ASN A 74 51.03 21.59 -37.83
CA ASN A 74 51.24 21.28 -36.41
C ASN A 74 50.33 22.13 -35.51
N SER A 75 50.31 23.44 -35.76
CA SER A 75 49.47 24.38 -35.02
C SER A 75 47.98 24.06 -35.16
N ASP A 76 47.54 23.61 -36.33
CA ASP A 76 46.15 23.20 -36.56
C ASP A 76 45.80 21.96 -35.75
N ILE A 77 46.63 20.91 -35.77
CA ILE A 77 46.40 19.70 -34.99
C ILE A 77 46.42 19.98 -33.48
N GLN A 78 47.34 20.83 -33.01
CA GLN A 78 47.36 21.28 -31.62
C GLN A 78 46.09 22.06 -31.26
N SER A 79 45.60 22.92 -32.16
CA SER A 79 44.34 23.63 -31.95
C SER A 79 43.12 22.70 -31.94
N GLN A 80 43.12 21.66 -32.80
CA GLN A 80 42.11 20.60 -32.78
C GLN A 80 42.13 19.82 -31.47
N GLN A 81 43.31 19.49 -30.93
CA GLN A 81 43.43 18.83 -29.62
C GLN A 81 42.90 19.73 -28.50
N GLN A 82 43.27 21.01 -28.45
CA GLN A 82 42.76 21.95 -27.44
C GLN A 82 41.22 22.09 -27.50
N THR A 83 40.66 22.07 -28.71
CA THR A 83 39.21 22.09 -28.92
C THR A 83 38.57 20.79 -28.42
N ALA A 84 39.17 19.64 -28.71
CA ALA A 84 38.72 18.33 -28.24
C ALA A 84 38.80 18.20 -26.71
N ASP A 85 39.87 18.71 -26.09
CA ASP A 85 40.05 18.74 -24.63
C ASP A 85 38.94 19.55 -23.95
N SER A 86 38.64 20.73 -24.51
CA SER A 86 37.59 21.61 -24.02
C SER A 86 36.22 20.94 -24.13
N LEU A 87 35.92 20.32 -25.28
CA LEU A 87 34.68 19.57 -25.50
C LEU A 87 34.57 18.35 -24.58
N GLN A 88 35.66 17.61 -24.38
CA GLN A 88 35.68 16.47 -23.46
C GLN A 88 35.45 16.92 -22.01
N ALA A 89 36.05 18.03 -21.59
CA ALA A 89 35.82 18.59 -20.26
C ALA A 89 34.37 19.05 -20.05
N GLU A 90 33.71 19.57 -21.09
CA GLU A 90 32.28 19.88 -21.07
C GLU A 90 31.42 18.61 -20.98
N ARG A 91 31.65 17.63 -21.86
CA ARG A 91 30.91 16.36 -21.87
C ARG A 91 31.06 15.58 -20.57
N SER A 92 32.26 15.54 -19.98
CA SER A 92 32.48 14.90 -18.67
C SER A 92 31.64 15.56 -17.58
N ARG A 93 31.57 16.90 -17.55
CA ARG A 93 30.75 17.63 -16.57
C ARG A 93 29.25 17.38 -16.79
N GLU A 94 28.80 17.36 -18.04
CA GLU A 94 27.41 17.01 -18.37
C GLU A 94 27.07 15.58 -17.95
N CYS A 95 27.98 14.63 -18.21
CA CYS A 95 27.85 13.23 -17.82
C CYS A 95 27.74 13.06 -16.31
N GLU A 96 28.64 13.67 -15.54
CA GLU A 96 28.62 13.63 -14.07
C GLU A 96 27.32 14.24 -13.52
N SER A 97 26.97 15.45 -13.97
CA SER A 97 25.77 16.14 -13.50
C SER A 97 24.49 15.36 -13.77
N GLU A 98 24.36 14.73 -14.94
CA GLU A 98 23.16 13.97 -15.30
C GLU A 98 23.09 12.63 -14.57
N GLN A 99 24.23 11.94 -14.39
CA GLN A 99 24.30 10.72 -13.59
C GLN A 99 23.94 11.00 -12.12
N ASP A 100 24.47 12.07 -11.54
CA ASP A 100 24.16 12.50 -10.17
C ASP A 100 22.67 12.84 -10.03
N ARG A 101 22.10 13.57 -11.00
CA ARG A 101 20.66 13.87 -11.02
C ARG A 101 19.82 12.61 -11.02
N LEU A 102 20.13 11.64 -11.88
CA LEU A 102 19.40 10.37 -11.98
C LEU A 102 19.57 9.52 -10.70
N ASN A 103 20.78 9.47 -10.13
CA ASN A 103 21.04 8.79 -8.86
C ASN A 103 20.28 9.43 -7.69
N SER A 104 20.16 10.76 -7.66
CA SER A 104 19.33 11.47 -6.68
C SER A 104 17.87 11.06 -6.81
N ILE A 105 17.31 11.08 -8.03
CA ILE A 105 15.92 10.66 -8.28
C ILE A 105 15.69 9.21 -7.82
N ILE A 106 16.61 8.30 -8.12
CA ILE A 106 16.54 6.90 -7.67
C ILE A 106 16.55 6.82 -6.14
N THR A 107 17.42 7.58 -5.48
CA THR A 107 17.54 7.60 -4.01
C THR A 107 16.26 8.12 -3.36
N ASP A 108 15.75 9.25 -3.84
CA ASP A 108 14.54 9.89 -3.31
C ASP A 108 13.31 8.98 -3.49
N ASN A 109 13.16 8.34 -4.66
CA ASN A 109 12.05 7.43 -4.89
C ASN A 109 12.19 6.11 -4.10
N ASN A 110 13.40 5.64 -3.81
CA ASN A 110 13.59 4.51 -2.91
C ASN A 110 13.16 4.84 -1.47
N ALA A 111 13.40 6.07 -1.01
CA ALA A 111 12.91 6.54 0.28
C ALA A 111 11.37 6.61 0.29
N ILE A 112 10.76 7.15 -0.77
CA ILE A 112 9.28 7.17 -0.94
C ILE A 112 8.70 5.76 -0.95
N LYS A 113 9.32 4.83 -1.68
CA LYS A 113 8.91 3.41 -1.73
C LYS A 113 8.93 2.78 -0.33
N THR A 114 9.98 3.02 0.44
CA THR A 114 10.13 2.48 1.80
C THR A 114 9.04 3.04 2.73
N ASP A 115 8.86 4.37 2.72
CA ASP A 115 7.79 5.06 3.47
C ASP A 115 6.40 4.54 3.10
N ALA A 116 6.11 4.38 1.80
CA ALA A 116 4.82 3.89 1.34
C ALA A 116 4.55 2.45 1.81
N LEU A 117 5.54 1.56 1.74
CA LEU A 117 5.42 0.18 2.19
C LEU A 117 5.15 0.07 3.69
N GLU A 118 5.83 0.86 4.51
CA GLU A 118 5.62 0.88 5.96
C GLU A 118 4.19 1.33 6.30
N ASN A 119 3.73 2.42 5.68
CA ASN A 119 2.37 2.93 5.89
C ASN A 119 1.30 1.95 5.39
N ILE A 120 1.51 1.28 4.26
CA ILE A 120 0.60 0.25 3.75
C ILE A 120 0.44 -0.86 4.79
N ALA A 121 1.55 -1.41 5.30
CA ALA A 121 1.51 -2.51 6.27
C ALA A 121 0.78 -2.11 7.56
N ILE A 122 0.99 -0.89 8.06
CA ILE A 122 0.26 -0.36 9.24
C ILE A 122 -1.24 -0.27 8.93
N LEU A 123 -1.60 0.33 7.80
CA LEU A 123 -3.00 0.52 7.41
C LEU A 123 -3.74 -0.79 7.18
N GLU A 124 -3.11 -1.81 6.61
CA GLU A 124 -3.71 -3.14 6.43
C GLU A 124 -4.11 -3.77 7.77
N VAL A 125 -3.25 -3.66 8.79
CA VAL A 125 -3.55 -4.14 10.14
C VAL A 125 -4.70 -3.37 10.76
N GLU A 126 -4.68 -2.03 10.69
CA GLU A 126 -5.74 -1.17 11.23
C GLU A 126 -7.09 -1.42 10.54
N ILE A 127 -7.12 -1.53 9.21
CA ILE A 127 -8.31 -1.84 8.42
C ILE A 127 -8.90 -3.19 8.82
N SER A 128 -8.06 -4.21 9.00
CA SER A 128 -8.50 -5.54 9.43
C SER A 128 -9.09 -5.52 10.83
N GLN A 129 -8.44 -4.83 11.78
CA GLN A 129 -8.94 -4.69 13.15
C GLN A 129 -10.27 -3.92 13.22
N LEU A 130 -10.38 -2.81 12.49
CA LEU A 130 -11.62 -2.03 12.41
C LEU A 130 -12.77 -2.85 11.82
N SER A 131 -12.50 -3.59 10.72
CA SER A 131 -13.50 -4.45 10.08
C SER A 131 -14.01 -5.54 11.02
N ALA A 132 -13.11 -6.17 11.78
CA ALA A 132 -13.48 -7.16 12.79
C ALA A 132 -14.32 -6.55 13.94
N ASN A 133 -13.94 -5.36 14.41
CA ASN A 133 -14.68 -4.64 15.45
C ASN A 133 -16.10 -4.28 14.97
N ILE A 134 -16.24 -3.72 13.76
CA ILE A 134 -17.53 -3.45 13.14
C ILE A 134 -18.36 -4.73 13.04
N GLY A 135 -17.77 -5.84 12.61
CA GLY A 135 -18.43 -7.14 12.57
C GLY A 135 -18.97 -7.58 13.93
N ASN A 136 -18.16 -7.47 14.98
CA ASN A 136 -18.58 -7.78 16.35
C ASN A 136 -19.73 -6.88 16.82
N LYS A 137 -19.67 -5.56 16.55
CA LYS A 137 -20.73 -4.62 16.93
C LYS A 137 -22.03 -4.88 16.18
N ASN A 138 -21.98 -5.26 14.91
CA ASN A 138 -23.16 -5.66 14.15
C ASN A 138 -23.81 -6.94 14.72
N GLN A 139 -23.02 -7.90 15.20
CA GLN A 139 -23.54 -9.07 15.91
C GLN A 139 -24.21 -8.68 17.24
N GLN A 140 -23.58 -7.79 18.02
CA GLN A 140 -24.18 -7.27 19.26
C GLN A 140 -25.50 -6.54 18.99
N LEU A 141 -25.56 -5.74 17.93
CA LEU A 141 -26.76 -5.04 17.49
C LEU A 141 -27.89 -6.02 17.15
N THR A 142 -27.58 -7.06 16.37
CA THR A 142 -28.55 -8.10 16.00
C THR A 142 -29.09 -8.81 17.24
N LEU A 143 -28.21 -9.24 18.14
CA LEU A 143 -28.60 -9.90 19.40
C LEU A 143 -29.50 -9.01 20.27
N LEU A 144 -29.19 -7.71 20.35
CA LEU A 144 -30.02 -6.76 21.10
C LEU A 144 -31.38 -6.53 20.44
N SER A 145 -31.45 -6.44 19.12
CA SER A 145 -32.70 -6.34 18.37
C SER A 145 -33.58 -7.58 18.57
N ASP A 146 -33.00 -8.78 18.50
CA ASP A 146 -33.70 -10.04 18.77
C ASP A 146 -34.21 -10.09 20.21
N ARG A 147 -33.40 -9.61 21.16
CA ARG A 147 -33.77 -9.55 22.57
C ARG A 147 -34.94 -8.59 22.82
N VAL A 148 -34.97 -7.43 22.15
CA VAL A 148 -36.10 -6.50 22.22
C VAL A 148 -37.38 -7.18 21.71
N SER A 149 -37.33 -7.81 20.53
CA SER A 149 -38.49 -8.53 19.98
C SER A 149 -38.99 -9.62 20.93
N SER A 150 -38.07 -10.43 21.47
CA SER A 150 -38.41 -11.51 22.40
C SER A 150 -39.07 -11.00 23.68
N ILE A 151 -38.62 -9.86 24.22
CA ILE A 151 -39.21 -9.24 25.42
C ILE A 151 -40.58 -8.65 25.10
N GLN A 152 -40.76 -8.04 23.93
CA GLN A 152 -42.05 -7.53 23.47
C GLN A 152 -43.08 -8.65 23.30
N ASP A 153 -42.70 -9.76 22.68
CA ASP A 153 -43.56 -10.94 22.52
C ASP A 153 -43.95 -11.56 23.87
N ALA A 154 -43.00 -11.63 24.82
CA ALA A 154 -43.27 -12.10 26.17
C ALA A 154 -44.26 -11.18 26.89
N ARG A 155 -44.08 -9.86 26.81
CA ARG A 155 -44.98 -8.88 27.42
C ARG A 155 -46.39 -8.95 26.82
N SER A 156 -46.52 -9.17 25.52
CA SER A 156 -47.83 -9.34 24.87
C SER A 156 -48.58 -10.54 25.47
N ARG A 157 -47.91 -11.69 25.61
CA ARG A 157 -48.49 -12.89 26.23
C ARG A 157 -48.85 -12.67 27.70
N ASP A 158 -47.96 -12.05 28.47
CA ASP A 158 -48.20 -11.75 29.88
C ASP A 158 -49.42 -10.82 30.06
N ASN A 159 -49.59 -9.84 29.17
CA ASN A 159 -50.74 -8.94 29.16
C ASN A 159 -52.05 -9.68 28.84
N GLU A 160 -52.06 -10.52 27.81
CA GLU A 160 -53.22 -11.36 27.45
C GLU A 160 -53.62 -12.28 28.61
N ASP A 161 -52.65 -12.91 29.27
CA ASP A 161 -52.88 -13.77 30.44
C ASP A 161 -53.41 -12.99 31.65
N PHE A 162 -52.94 -11.75 31.88
CA PHE A 162 -53.48 -10.85 32.89
C PHE A 162 -54.93 -10.46 32.58
N GLU A 163 -55.22 -10.02 31.36
CA GLU A 163 -56.56 -9.61 30.94
C GLU A 163 -57.58 -10.74 31.11
N ARG A 164 -57.21 -11.97 30.70
CA ARG A 164 -58.05 -13.16 30.91
C ARG A 164 -58.32 -13.42 32.38
N ARG A 165 -57.28 -13.45 33.23
CA ARG A 165 -57.44 -13.70 34.67
C ARG A 165 -58.28 -12.62 35.36
N SER A 166 -58.10 -11.37 34.97
CA SER A 166 -58.88 -10.23 35.46
C SER A 166 -60.37 -10.41 35.15
N GLN A 167 -60.70 -10.69 33.89
CA GLN A 167 -62.08 -10.93 33.45
C GLN A 167 -62.73 -12.15 34.13
N GLU A 168 -62.01 -13.27 34.22
CA GLU A 168 -62.50 -14.47 34.90
C GLU A 168 -62.78 -14.20 36.39
N THR A 169 -61.91 -13.44 37.05
CA THR A 169 -62.06 -13.09 38.47
C THR A 169 -63.26 -12.16 38.68
N GLU A 170 -63.46 -11.17 37.82
CA GLU A 170 -64.62 -10.28 37.83
C GLU A 170 -65.93 -11.06 37.68
N GLN A 171 -65.99 -11.99 36.72
CA GLN A 171 -67.16 -12.86 36.52
C GLN A 171 -67.47 -13.73 37.75
N VAL A 172 -66.44 -14.25 38.42
CA VAL A 172 -66.62 -15.02 39.67
C VAL A 172 -67.15 -14.12 40.79
N ILE A 173 -66.62 -12.90 40.93
CA ILE A 173 -67.12 -11.92 41.91
C ILE A 173 -68.60 -11.58 41.65
N GLU A 174 -68.98 -11.38 40.39
CA GLU A 174 -70.39 -11.14 40.00
C GLU A 174 -71.28 -12.34 40.35
N ALA A 175 -70.85 -13.56 40.02
CA ALA A 175 -71.57 -14.78 40.37
C ALA A 175 -71.71 -14.95 41.89
N LEU A 176 -70.67 -14.65 42.66
CA LEU A 176 -70.71 -14.70 44.13
C LEU A 176 -71.70 -13.67 44.69
N ASN A 177 -71.74 -12.45 44.15
CA ASN A 177 -72.75 -11.45 44.55
C ASN A 177 -74.18 -11.97 44.33
N LEU A 178 -74.44 -12.55 43.15
CA LEU A 178 -75.76 -13.11 42.82
C LEU A 178 -76.14 -14.28 43.74
N ILE A 179 -75.18 -15.15 44.07
CA ILE A 179 -75.40 -16.29 44.98
C ILE A 179 -75.66 -15.79 46.41
N ILE A 180 -74.85 -14.87 46.92
CA ILE A 180 -75.00 -14.29 48.26
C ILE A 180 -76.38 -13.62 48.40
N GLU A 181 -76.79 -12.82 47.41
CA GLU A 181 -78.12 -12.18 47.38
C GLU A 181 -79.24 -13.22 47.40
N LYS A 182 -79.17 -14.23 46.52
CA LYS A 182 -80.21 -15.25 46.43
C LYS A 182 -80.29 -16.14 47.68
N VAL A 183 -79.16 -16.57 48.23
CA VAL A 183 -79.11 -17.39 49.45
C VAL A 183 -79.57 -16.59 50.66
N GLY A 184 -79.20 -15.31 50.76
CA GLY A 184 -79.66 -14.41 51.84
C GLY A 184 -81.16 -14.10 51.81
N SER A 185 -81.81 -14.24 50.65
CA SER A 185 -83.26 -14.05 50.50
C SER A 185 -84.12 -15.26 50.88
N ILE A 186 -83.50 -16.40 51.21
CA ILE A 186 -84.20 -17.64 51.56
C ILE A 186 -84.74 -17.54 53.00
N SER A 187 -86.03 -17.81 53.18
CA SER A 187 -86.60 -18.14 54.49
C SER A 187 -86.65 -19.66 54.66
N PRO A 188 -85.97 -20.23 55.68
CA PRO A 188 -85.89 -21.67 55.87
C PRO A 188 -87.21 -22.22 56.44
N GLU A 189 -88.16 -22.54 55.57
CA GLU A 189 -89.44 -23.16 55.96
C GLU A 189 -89.91 -24.28 55.00
N THR A 190 -89.16 -24.59 53.95
CA THR A 190 -89.56 -25.57 52.93
C THR A 190 -89.20 -27.00 53.32
N SER A 191 -90.17 -27.93 53.20
CA SER A 191 -89.93 -29.35 53.44
C SER A 191 -88.92 -29.94 52.44
N GLU A 192 -88.02 -30.82 52.89
CA GLU A 192 -87.00 -31.45 52.03
C GLU A 192 -87.60 -32.11 50.77
N GLN A 193 -88.82 -32.64 50.89
CA GLN A 193 -89.53 -33.31 49.80
C GLN A 193 -89.97 -32.34 48.68
N GLU A 194 -90.34 -31.10 49.01
CA GLU A 194 -90.65 -30.06 48.01
C GLU A 194 -89.41 -29.59 47.27
N VAL A 195 -88.27 -29.51 47.95
CA VAL A 195 -86.98 -29.08 47.37
C VAL A 195 -86.47 -30.07 46.33
N PHE A 196 -86.55 -31.38 46.60
CA PHE A 196 -86.18 -32.40 45.61
C PHE A 196 -87.09 -32.39 44.37
N LEU A 197 -88.39 -32.09 44.55
CA LEU A 197 -89.35 -31.91 43.46
C LEU A 197 -89.05 -30.67 42.62
N GLN A 198 -88.58 -29.57 43.24
CA GLN A 198 -88.15 -28.38 42.52
C GLN A 198 -86.81 -28.56 41.81
N LEU A 199 -85.83 -29.24 42.43
CA LEU A 199 -84.54 -29.60 41.80
C LEU A 199 -84.74 -30.44 40.53
N ALA A 200 -85.66 -31.41 40.58
CA ALA A 200 -86.02 -32.22 39.42
C ALA A 200 -86.66 -31.37 38.28
N LYS A 201 -87.33 -30.27 38.60
CA LYS A 201 -87.93 -29.33 37.64
C LYS A 201 -86.94 -28.29 37.09
N ILE A 202 -85.96 -27.86 37.90
CA ILE A 202 -84.94 -26.88 37.51
C ILE A 202 -83.97 -27.48 36.46
N GLY A 203 -83.68 -28.78 36.56
CA GLY A 203 -82.78 -29.48 35.65
C GLY A 203 -81.30 -29.03 35.79
N LYS A 204 -80.38 -29.70 35.09
CA LYS A 204 -78.92 -29.47 35.20
C LYS A 204 -78.45 -28.08 34.75
N SER A 205 -79.32 -27.29 34.14
CA SER A 205 -78.96 -26.09 33.39
C SER A 205 -78.88 -24.82 34.24
N ASN A 206 -79.27 -24.87 35.52
CA ASN A 206 -79.22 -23.70 36.40
C ASN A 206 -78.62 -24.03 37.78
N PRO A 207 -77.28 -24.02 37.89
CA PRO A 207 -76.58 -24.39 39.11
C PRO A 207 -76.85 -23.43 40.27
N ILE A 208 -77.11 -22.14 40.00
CA ILE A 208 -77.43 -21.15 41.03
C ILE A 208 -78.81 -21.42 41.64
N LEU A 209 -79.84 -21.65 40.81
CA LEU A 209 -81.16 -22.03 41.29
C LEU A 209 -81.14 -23.38 42.03
N SER A 210 -80.34 -24.33 41.54
CA SER A 210 -80.16 -25.62 42.22
C SER A 210 -79.54 -25.45 43.61
N LEU A 211 -78.52 -24.58 43.73
CA LEU A 211 -77.90 -24.25 45.00
C LEU A 211 -78.89 -23.58 45.95
N VAL A 212 -79.70 -22.64 45.46
CA VAL A 212 -80.74 -21.94 46.24
C VAL A 212 -81.81 -22.90 46.75
N SER A 213 -82.29 -23.82 45.91
CA SER A 213 -83.26 -24.84 46.33
C SER A 213 -82.70 -25.72 47.45
N ILE A 214 -81.46 -26.23 47.30
CA ILE A 214 -80.79 -27.02 48.37
C ILE A 214 -80.57 -26.15 49.62
N ALA A 215 -80.22 -24.88 49.44
CA ALA A 215 -79.96 -23.95 50.54
C ALA A 215 -81.20 -23.76 51.44
N SER A 216 -82.41 -23.86 50.87
CA SER A 216 -83.69 -23.69 51.59
C SER A 216 -84.06 -24.80 52.59
N THR A 217 -83.30 -25.89 52.64
CA THR A 217 -83.49 -26.97 53.63
C THR A 217 -82.58 -26.84 54.86
N PHE A 218 -81.63 -25.91 54.86
CA PHE A 218 -80.71 -25.73 55.99
C PHE A 218 -81.28 -24.79 57.06
N SER A 219 -80.75 -24.91 58.28
CA SER A 219 -81.04 -23.94 59.35
C SER A 219 -80.52 -22.55 59.01
N GLN A 220 -81.15 -21.52 59.56
CA GLN A 220 -80.71 -20.13 59.40
C GLN A 220 -79.23 -19.93 59.77
N ASP A 221 -78.79 -20.49 60.91
CA ASP A 221 -77.38 -20.41 61.34
C ASP A 221 -76.40 -21.00 60.31
N SER A 222 -76.80 -22.07 59.60
CA SER A 222 -75.97 -22.69 58.57
C SER A 222 -75.92 -21.84 57.31
N LEU A 223 -77.05 -21.25 56.91
CA LEU A 223 -77.14 -20.31 55.79
C LEU A 223 -76.30 -19.06 56.04
N ASP A 224 -76.39 -18.48 57.23
CA ASP A 224 -75.59 -17.32 57.63
C ASP A 224 -74.08 -17.62 57.58
N ASN A 225 -73.66 -18.82 58.01
CA ASN A 225 -72.27 -19.25 57.91
C ASN A 225 -71.80 -19.40 56.45
N VAL A 226 -72.64 -19.95 55.56
CA VAL A 226 -72.33 -20.05 54.12
C VAL A 226 -72.23 -18.66 53.49
N ILE A 227 -73.19 -17.76 53.77
CA ILE A 227 -73.17 -16.36 53.30
C ILE A 227 -71.90 -15.65 53.76
N ASN A 228 -71.51 -15.81 55.03
CA ASN A 228 -70.29 -15.23 55.57
C ASN A 228 -69.04 -15.73 54.83
N LYS A 229 -68.94 -17.04 54.57
CA LYS A 229 -67.82 -17.63 53.81
C LYS A 229 -67.77 -17.15 52.36
N LEU A 230 -68.93 -17.06 51.68
CA LEU A 230 -69.01 -16.54 50.32
C LEU A 230 -68.63 -15.06 50.25
N SER A 231 -69.04 -14.28 51.26
CA SER A 231 -68.69 -12.85 51.37
C SER A 231 -67.20 -12.66 51.59
N GLN A 232 -66.58 -13.46 52.46
CA GLN A 232 -65.12 -13.49 52.66
C GLN A 232 -64.38 -13.89 51.38
N LEU A 233 -64.86 -14.91 50.66
CA LEU A 233 -64.27 -15.31 49.38
C LEU A 233 -64.36 -14.19 48.34
N ARG A 234 -65.52 -13.54 48.22
CA ARG A 234 -65.71 -12.39 47.34
C ARG A 234 -64.74 -11.25 47.67
N GLU A 235 -64.65 -10.87 48.95
CA GLU A 235 -63.75 -9.81 49.40
C GLU A 235 -62.28 -10.16 49.12
N SER A 236 -61.90 -11.42 49.34
CA SER A 236 -60.56 -11.91 49.00
C SER A 236 -60.28 -11.84 47.50
N LEU A 237 -61.24 -12.17 46.64
CA LEU A 237 -61.09 -12.08 45.19
C LEU A 237 -61.02 -10.62 44.73
N SER A 238 -61.85 -9.75 45.29
CA SER A 238 -61.79 -8.30 45.01
C SER A 238 -60.45 -7.69 45.42
N ALA A 239 -59.92 -8.06 46.58
CA ALA A 239 -58.59 -7.64 47.01
C ALA A 239 -57.49 -8.18 46.07
N SER A 240 -57.55 -9.47 45.71
CA SER A 240 -56.62 -10.10 44.77
C SER A 240 -56.64 -9.42 43.39
N LEU A 241 -57.81 -8.99 42.90
CA LEU A 241 -57.94 -8.28 41.63
C LEU A 241 -57.24 -6.90 41.66
N VAL A 242 -57.38 -6.17 42.76
CA VAL A 242 -56.68 -4.89 42.97
C VAL A 242 -55.16 -5.12 43.02
N GLU A 243 -54.71 -6.11 43.78
CA GLU A 243 -53.28 -6.45 43.88
C GLU A 243 -52.69 -6.86 42.52
N ASP A 244 -53.40 -7.68 41.75
CA ASP A 244 -53.01 -8.07 40.40
C ASP A 244 -52.93 -6.84 39.46
N GLY A 245 -53.89 -5.91 39.55
CA GLY A 245 -53.87 -4.67 38.78
C GLY A 245 -52.70 -3.75 39.15
N GLU A 246 -52.31 -3.68 40.42
CA GLU A 246 -51.12 -2.95 40.84
C GLU A 246 -49.82 -3.64 40.37
N ALA A 247 -49.77 -4.97 40.43
CA ALA A 247 -48.64 -5.75 39.95
C ALA A 247 -48.44 -5.57 38.44
N GLU A 248 -49.52 -5.60 37.67
CA GLU A 248 -49.51 -5.32 36.23
C GLU A 248 -48.99 -3.91 35.93
N ASN A 249 -49.48 -2.89 36.64
CA ASN A 249 -48.99 -1.52 36.48
C ASN A 249 -47.49 -1.38 36.78
N ARG A 250 -46.95 -2.14 37.75
CA ARG A 250 -45.50 -2.20 38.00
C ARG A 250 -44.77 -2.88 36.85
N ALA A 251 -45.27 -4.01 36.37
CA ALA A 251 -44.69 -4.75 35.25
C ALA A 251 -44.62 -3.89 33.97
N ILE A 252 -45.67 -3.12 33.65
CA ILE A 252 -45.69 -2.20 32.51
C ILE A 252 -44.58 -1.14 32.63
N LYS A 253 -44.42 -0.54 33.82
CA LYS A 253 -43.39 0.49 34.06
C LYS A 253 -41.99 -0.08 33.91
N GLU A 254 -41.74 -1.25 34.47
CA GLU A 254 -40.45 -1.94 34.37
C GLU A 254 -40.13 -2.34 32.93
N PHE A 255 -41.11 -2.88 32.21
CA PHE A 255 -41.00 -3.21 30.79
C PHE A 255 -40.65 -1.97 29.95
N ASN A 256 -41.40 -0.87 30.09
CA ASN A 256 -41.17 0.36 29.33
C ASN A 256 -39.77 0.94 29.60
N LYS A 257 -39.32 0.89 30.86
CA LYS A 257 -37.96 1.29 31.23
C LYS A 257 -36.92 0.42 30.52
N LEU A 258 -37.05 -0.90 30.61
CA LEU A 258 -36.12 -1.85 29.98
C LEU A 258 -36.05 -1.67 28.46
N VAL A 259 -37.19 -1.55 27.79
CA VAL A 259 -37.25 -1.31 26.33
C VAL A 259 -36.59 0.01 25.95
N SER A 260 -36.83 1.07 26.74
CA SER A 260 -36.18 2.37 26.52
C SER A 260 -34.65 2.29 26.67
N GLU A 261 -34.14 1.56 27.68
CA GLU A 261 -32.71 1.34 27.88
C GLU A 261 -32.08 0.54 26.74
N LEU A 262 -32.77 -0.51 26.28
CA LEU A 262 -32.34 -1.32 25.13
C LEU A 262 -32.30 -0.49 23.83
N HIS A 263 -33.33 0.31 23.54
CA HIS A 263 -33.34 1.20 22.38
C HIS A 263 -32.23 2.27 22.44
N SER A 264 -31.97 2.84 23.62
CA SER A 264 -30.86 3.78 23.82
C SER A 264 -29.50 3.12 23.51
N THR A 265 -29.31 1.88 23.95
CA THR A 265 -28.11 1.09 23.68
C THR A 265 -27.96 0.77 22.19
N ILE A 266 -29.04 0.35 21.54
CA ILE A 266 -29.11 0.12 20.08
C ILE A 266 -28.71 1.38 19.30
N ASN A 267 -29.28 2.53 19.66
CA ASN A 267 -28.96 3.81 19.00
C ASN A 267 -27.49 4.18 19.19
N SER A 268 -26.95 4.00 20.40
CA SER A 268 -25.54 4.25 20.69
C SER A 268 -24.61 3.34 19.88
N LEU A 269 -24.96 2.06 19.74
CA LEU A 269 -24.23 1.12 18.88
C LEU A 269 -24.30 1.50 17.40
N ASN A 270 -25.46 1.92 16.89
CA ASN A 270 -25.61 2.37 15.51
C ASN A 270 -24.73 3.59 15.20
N LEU A 271 -24.67 4.56 16.11
CA LEU A 271 -23.80 5.73 15.99
C LEU A 271 -22.31 5.33 16.00
N LEU A 272 -21.93 4.42 16.90
CA LEU A 272 -20.57 3.89 16.96
C LEU A 272 -20.19 3.15 15.67
N ILE A 273 -21.05 2.27 15.17
CA ILE A 273 -20.85 1.54 13.91
C ILE A 273 -20.68 2.52 12.75
N SER A 274 -21.51 3.56 12.68
CA SER A 274 -21.42 4.60 11.64
C SER A 274 -20.09 5.36 11.71
N SER A 275 -19.64 5.70 12.92
CA SER A 275 -18.33 6.32 13.14
C SER A 275 -17.18 5.42 12.71
N LEU A 276 -17.21 4.14 13.08
CA LEU A 276 -16.18 3.16 12.70
C LEU A 276 -16.15 2.92 11.19
N ASN A 277 -17.31 2.91 10.51
CA ASN A 277 -17.37 2.81 9.05
C ASN A 277 -16.75 4.03 8.36
N ASN A 278 -16.97 5.23 8.89
CA ASN A 278 -16.32 6.44 8.38
C ASN A 278 -14.80 6.37 8.55
N GLU A 279 -14.33 5.94 9.72
CA GLU A 279 -12.90 5.74 9.98
C GLU A 279 -12.30 4.69 9.03
N LEU A 280 -12.97 3.54 8.86
CA LEU A 280 -12.57 2.49 7.93
C LEU A 280 -12.42 3.03 6.50
N SER A 281 -13.39 3.81 6.03
CA SER A 281 -13.35 4.43 4.71
C SER A 281 -12.17 5.39 4.55
N GLN A 282 -11.88 6.22 5.56
CA GLN A 282 -10.71 7.11 5.56
C GLN A 282 -9.40 6.33 5.50
N LYS A 283 -9.28 5.24 6.28
CA LYS A 283 -8.10 4.38 6.29
C LYS A 283 -7.91 3.66 4.95
N GLN A 284 -9.00 3.17 4.33
CA GLN A 284 -8.97 2.58 2.99
C GLN A 284 -8.54 3.59 1.91
N ALA A 285 -9.02 4.84 1.99
CA ALA A 285 -8.58 5.90 1.09
C ALA A 285 -7.08 6.22 1.25
N SER A 286 -6.60 6.28 2.50
CA SER A 286 -5.17 6.45 2.79
C SER A 286 -4.33 5.28 2.24
N HIS A 287 -4.81 4.04 2.41
CA HIS A 287 -4.15 2.85 1.87
C HIS A 287 -4.04 2.92 0.34
N ALA A 288 -5.11 3.29 -0.35
CA ALA A 288 -5.10 3.47 -1.80
C ALA A 288 -4.13 4.59 -2.24
N PHE A 289 -4.05 5.68 -1.48
CA PHE A 289 -3.09 6.75 -1.71
C PHE A 289 -1.64 6.27 -1.60
N HIS A 290 -1.27 5.54 -0.53
CA HIS A 290 0.08 5.01 -0.38
C HIS A 290 0.40 3.94 -1.43
N THR A 291 -0.57 3.12 -1.83
CA THR A 291 -0.42 2.17 -2.94
C THR A 291 -0.09 2.87 -4.26
N SER A 292 -0.79 3.98 -4.56
CA SER A 292 -0.50 4.80 -5.74
C SER A 292 0.90 5.43 -5.67
N ARG A 293 1.29 5.96 -4.51
CA ARG A 293 2.65 6.50 -4.29
C ARG A 293 3.73 5.44 -4.51
N LEU A 294 3.53 4.21 -4.02
CA LEU A 294 4.45 3.10 -4.23
C LEU A 294 4.63 2.81 -5.73
N ASN A 295 3.53 2.63 -6.46
CA ASN A 295 3.58 2.32 -7.89
C ASN A 295 4.31 3.42 -8.69
N ASN A 296 4.01 4.69 -8.42
CA ASN A 296 4.66 5.82 -9.08
C ASN A 296 6.17 5.86 -8.78
N ALA A 297 6.56 5.57 -7.54
CA ALA A 297 7.97 5.53 -7.14
C ALA A 297 8.72 4.38 -7.84
N GLU A 298 8.09 3.21 -7.96
CA GLU A 298 8.66 2.06 -8.68
C GLU A 298 8.86 2.33 -10.17
N GLU A 299 7.88 2.95 -10.82
CA GLU A 299 7.98 3.36 -12.23
C GLU A 299 9.11 4.38 -12.42
N ALA A 300 9.19 5.39 -11.54
CA ALA A 300 10.24 6.40 -11.58
C ALA A 300 11.65 5.81 -11.37
N ILE A 301 11.81 4.86 -10.44
CA ILE A 301 13.07 4.13 -10.22
C ILE A 301 13.45 3.37 -11.49
N SER A 302 12.53 2.57 -12.03
CA SER A 302 12.80 1.73 -13.22
C SER A 302 13.19 2.58 -14.43
N SER A 303 12.45 3.66 -14.68
CA SER A 303 12.73 4.59 -15.80
C SER A 303 14.08 5.28 -15.63
N SER A 304 14.38 5.75 -14.41
CA SER A 304 15.65 6.43 -14.10
C SER A 304 16.86 5.49 -14.19
N GLN A 305 16.71 4.22 -13.80
CA GLN A 305 17.76 3.20 -13.94
C GLN A 305 18.10 2.94 -15.41
N GLU A 306 17.10 2.85 -16.30
CA GLU A 306 17.34 2.65 -17.73
C GLU A 306 17.95 3.90 -18.38
N LEU A 307 17.51 5.10 -17.98
CA LEU A 307 18.15 6.35 -18.41
C LEU A 307 19.60 6.43 -17.95
N LEU A 308 19.89 6.07 -16.70
CA LEU A 308 21.24 6.07 -16.15
C LEU A 308 22.14 5.12 -16.92
N LYS A 309 21.68 3.90 -17.19
CA LYS A 309 22.41 2.90 -17.98
C LYS A 309 22.76 3.43 -19.38
N ARG A 310 21.79 4.05 -20.07
CA ARG A 310 22.02 4.65 -21.39
C ARG A 310 23.00 5.82 -21.32
N LYS A 311 22.88 6.70 -20.33
CA LYS A 311 23.79 7.83 -20.15
C LYS A 311 25.22 7.36 -19.87
N VAL A 312 25.40 6.38 -18.97
CA VAL A 312 26.71 5.78 -18.70
C VAL A 312 27.34 5.19 -19.97
N SER A 313 26.57 4.48 -20.79
CA SER A 313 27.05 3.96 -22.07
C SER A 313 27.52 5.09 -23.00
N GLN A 314 26.70 6.13 -23.18
CA GLN A 314 27.03 7.29 -24.01
C GLN A 314 28.33 7.99 -23.54
N CYS A 315 28.48 8.17 -22.22
CA CYS A 315 29.67 8.79 -21.63
C CYS A 315 30.93 7.94 -21.86
N ASN A 316 30.82 6.61 -21.77
CA ASN A 316 31.92 5.70 -22.07
C ASN A 316 32.30 5.72 -23.55
N ASP A 317 31.32 5.79 -24.45
CA ASP A 317 31.56 5.90 -25.89
C ASP A 317 32.30 7.20 -26.22
N TRP A 318 31.86 8.33 -25.65
CA TRP A 318 32.55 9.62 -25.83
C TRP A 318 33.98 9.61 -25.28
N SER A 319 34.19 9.03 -24.09
CA SER A 319 35.52 8.91 -23.48
C SER A 319 36.46 8.07 -24.34
N THR A 320 35.97 6.92 -24.84
CA THR A 320 36.73 6.01 -25.70
C THR A 320 37.10 6.68 -27.02
N GLN A 321 36.14 7.39 -27.65
CA GLN A 321 36.37 8.13 -28.88
C GLN A 321 37.43 9.23 -28.67
N TYR A 322 37.30 10.01 -27.60
CA TYR A 322 38.27 11.06 -27.26
C TYR A 322 39.69 10.50 -27.06
N GLN A 323 39.83 9.36 -26.35
CA GLN A 323 41.13 8.70 -26.16
C GLN A 323 41.73 8.24 -27.48
N SER A 324 40.93 7.58 -28.33
CA SER A 324 41.35 7.13 -29.66
C SER A 324 41.82 8.31 -30.53
N ASP A 325 41.03 9.38 -30.58
CA ASP A 325 41.35 10.55 -31.40
C ASP A 325 42.56 11.33 -30.88
N THR A 326 42.73 11.38 -29.56
CA THR A 326 43.90 12.00 -28.92
C THR A 326 45.17 11.22 -29.24
N GLN A 327 45.13 9.88 -29.18
CA GLN A 327 46.25 9.06 -29.60
C GLN A 327 46.60 9.32 -31.07
N ALA A 328 45.61 9.31 -31.97
CA ALA A 328 45.84 9.56 -33.39
C ALA A 328 46.43 10.96 -33.66
N ARG A 329 45.98 12.00 -32.95
CA ARG A 329 46.56 13.35 -33.06
C ARG A 329 47.98 13.44 -32.51
N ASN A 330 48.29 12.76 -31.40
CA ASN A 330 49.65 12.70 -30.87
C ASN A 330 50.61 12.02 -31.85
N GLU A 331 50.20 10.90 -32.46
CA GLU A 331 50.98 10.22 -33.51
C GLU A 331 51.22 11.15 -34.72
N GLN A 332 50.24 11.97 -35.09
CA GLN A 332 50.38 12.97 -36.15
C GLN A 332 51.35 14.09 -35.78
N ILE A 333 51.29 14.59 -34.55
CA ILE A 333 52.22 15.61 -34.02
C ILE A 333 53.65 15.06 -34.03
N ASP A 334 53.88 13.84 -33.53
CA ASP A 334 55.20 13.19 -33.51
C ASP A 334 55.79 13.09 -34.93
N ILE A 335 54.97 12.69 -35.91
CA ILE A 335 55.37 12.62 -37.32
C ILE A 335 55.74 14.01 -37.85
N ILE A 336 54.94 15.04 -37.55
CA ILE A 336 55.22 16.40 -37.99
C ILE A 336 56.53 16.91 -37.40
N GLU A 337 56.75 16.70 -36.10
CA GLU A 337 57.98 17.09 -35.43
C GLU A 337 59.21 16.39 -36.03
N GLU A 338 59.09 15.10 -36.38
CA GLU A 338 60.16 14.37 -37.08
C GLU A 338 60.43 14.95 -38.48
N VAL A 339 59.38 15.25 -39.26
CA VAL A 339 59.53 15.90 -40.57
C VAL A 339 60.14 17.30 -40.43
N GLN A 340 59.71 18.12 -39.48
CA GLN A 340 60.27 19.46 -39.22
C GLN A 340 61.75 19.37 -38.88
N SER A 341 62.14 18.42 -38.02
CA SER A 341 63.54 18.17 -37.65
C SER A 341 64.39 17.80 -38.85
N ILE A 342 63.89 16.92 -39.74
CA ILE A 342 64.59 16.50 -40.96
C ILE A 342 64.75 17.69 -41.93
N VAL A 343 63.68 18.47 -42.15
CA VAL A 343 63.73 19.68 -42.99
C VAL A 343 64.76 20.67 -42.45
N ALA A 344 64.79 20.90 -41.14
CA ALA A 344 65.68 21.89 -40.53
C ALA A 344 67.16 21.48 -40.51
N THR A 345 67.46 20.18 -40.40
CA THR A 345 68.83 19.70 -40.11
C THR A 345 69.49 18.88 -41.23
N LYS A 346 68.71 18.33 -42.18
CA LYS A 346 69.17 17.32 -43.17
C LYS A 346 68.66 17.60 -44.59
N LEU A 347 68.61 18.88 -44.95
CA LEU A 347 67.87 19.37 -46.12
C LEU A 347 68.31 18.76 -47.47
N GLU A 348 69.62 18.64 -47.71
CA GLU A 348 70.12 18.03 -48.95
C GLU A 348 69.78 16.53 -49.02
N THR A 349 69.86 15.82 -47.90
CA THR A 349 69.49 14.40 -47.82
C THR A 349 68.00 14.18 -48.07
N MET A 350 67.14 15.06 -47.56
CA MET A 350 65.70 15.01 -47.81
C MET A 350 65.36 15.30 -49.28
N LYS A 351 66.05 16.27 -49.88
CA LYS A 351 65.90 16.61 -51.30
C LYS A 351 66.30 15.45 -52.21
N ASP A 352 67.38 14.74 -51.87
CA ASP A 352 67.81 13.54 -52.61
C ASP A 352 66.78 12.42 -52.49
N TYR A 353 66.27 12.14 -51.28
CA TYR A 353 65.20 11.17 -51.06
C TYR A 353 63.93 11.48 -51.87
N LEU A 354 63.47 12.73 -51.83
CA LEU A 354 62.24 13.14 -52.52
C LEU A 354 62.40 13.15 -54.04
N LYS A 355 63.61 13.42 -54.55
CA LYS A 355 63.91 13.27 -55.99
C LYS A 355 63.89 11.81 -56.42
N GLU A 356 64.55 10.93 -55.66
CA GLU A 356 64.56 9.50 -55.93
C GLU A 356 63.14 8.91 -55.91
N ARG A 357 62.30 9.41 -54.99
CA ARG A 357 60.87 9.09 -54.93
C ARG A 357 60.06 9.61 -56.12
N ALA A 358 60.38 10.79 -56.66
CA ALA A 358 59.65 11.38 -57.80
C ALA A 358 60.04 10.77 -59.15
N GLU A 359 61.20 10.11 -59.21
CA GLU A 359 61.71 9.37 -60.37
C GLU A 359 61.24 7.90 -60.42
N GLN A 360 60.62 7.41 -59.34
CA GLN A 360 59.90 6.13 -59.23
C GLN A 360 58.41 6.33 -59.48
#